data_AF-A0A9D1TQ84-F1
#
_entry.id   AF-A0A9D1TQ84-F1
#
_cell.length_a   1.000
_cell.length_b   1.000
_cell.length_c   1.000
_cell.angle_alpha   90.00
_cell.angle_beta   90.00
_cell.angle_gamma   90.00
#
_symmetry.space_group_name_H-M   'P 1'
#
loop_
_entity.id
_entity.type
_entity.pdbx_description
1 polymer ?
#
loop_
_entity_poly.entity_id
_entity_poly.type
_entity_poly.pdbx_seq_one_letter_code
_entity_poly.pdbx_strand_id
1 'polypeptide(L)'
;MPRFRSQKNQLRALLETPQWRDNLESIAADGISSVGPLMSFLLYEPVLRLRAAIALGLTTSKIHAEKPEMARDILRRLNWRLSEESGNIGWGVPEAVGEILAQCPPLAKDFHRIFFSTILDLGFDDNYVDNDVLRRSCYFAIGRFIKACPQYGEEIRPLLRKGLQDSDAACCGFAAWALGMLPPDLNDSVALRQLAQKGEEASCLLTDGDQVVVCTPSELAEDTLHGTPRIGR
;
A
#
# COMPACT_ATOMS: atom_id res chain seq x y z
N MET A 1 -6.66 29.30 -7.14
CA MET A 1 -7.77 28.34 -6.88
C MET A 1 -8.46 27.77 -8.14
N PRO A 2 -8.62 28.48 -9.29
CA PRO A 2 -9.22 27.90 -10.51
C PRO A 2 -8.36 26.79 -11.15
N ARG A 3 -7.04 27.01 -11.20
CA ARG A 3 -6.07 26.09 -11.82
C ARG A 3 -6.02 24.72 -11.12
N PHE A 4 -6.02 24.70 -9.79
CA PHE A 4 -6.03 23.45 -9.01
C PHE A 4 -7.31 22.64 -9.23
N ARG A 5 -8.48 23.30 -9.23
CA ARG A 5 -9.76 22.62 -9.49
C ARG A 5 -9.82 22.05 -10.91
N SER A 6 -9.36 22.82 -11.90
CA SER A 6 -9.29 22.36 -13.29
C SER A 6 -8.35 21.16 -13.45
N GLN A 7 -7.14 21.23 -12.88
CA GLN A 7 -6.15 20.16 -12.94
C GLN A 7 -6.64 18.90 -12.20
N LYS A 8 -7.26 19.06 -11.03
CA LYS A 8 -7.89 17.94 -10.32
C LYS A 8 -8.96 17.26 -11.17
N ASN A 9 -9.86 18.02 -11.80
CA ASN A 9 -10.90 17.42 -12.65
C ASN A 9 -10.32 16.68 -13.86
N GLN A 10 -9.28 17.24 -14.49
CA GLN A 10 -8.58 16.60 -15.61
C GLN A 10 -7.92 15.28 -15.18
N LEU A 11 -7.13 15.30 -14.10
CA LEU A 11 -6.45 14.11 -13.59
C LEU A 11 -7.44 13.02 -13.18
N ARG A 12 -8.55 13.42 -12.55
CA ARG A 12 -9.62 12.49 -12.20
C ARG A 12 -10.19 11.80 -13.45
N ALA A 13 -10.51 12.57 -14.49
CA ALA A 13 -11.05 12.03 -15.73
C ALA A 13 -10.09 11.01 -16.37
N LEU A 14 -8.79 11.31 -16.39
CA LEU A 14 -7.77 10.39 -16.91
C LEU A 14 -7.68 9.09 -16.09
N LEU A 15 -7.75 9.21 -14.76
CA LEU A 15 -7.68 8.06 -13.85
C LEU A 15 -8.97 7.25 -13.80
N GLU A 16 -10.13 7.77 -14.18
CA GLU A 16 -11.40 7.01 -14.17
C GLU A 16 -11.62 6.22 -15.48
N THR A 17 -10.84 6.48 -16.53
CA THR A 17 -10.94 5.69 -17.78
C THR A 17 -10.55 4.21 -17.59
N PRO A 18 -11.07 3.28 -18.42
CA PRO A 18 -10.60 1.89 -18.40
C PRO A 18 -9.13 1.75 -18.80
N GLN A 19 -8.62 2.65 -19.65
CA GLN A 19 -7.22 2.69 -20.12
C GLN A 19 -6.35 3.64 -19.27
N TRP A 20 -6.69 3.85 -18.00
CA TRP A 20 -6.01 4.84 -17.14
C TRP A 20 -4.49 4.69 -17.07
N ARG A 21 -3.97 3.46 -17.24
CA ARG A 21 -2.53 3.17 -17.25
C ARG A 21 -1.79 3.91 -18.38
N ASP A 22 -2.43 4.07 -19.53
CA ASP A 22 -1.84 4.77 -20.69
C ASP A 22 -1.61 6.26 -20.39
N ASN A 23 -2.32 6.81 -19.41
CA ASN A 23 -2.20 8.22 -19.02
C ASN A 23 -1.10 8.46 -17.97
N LEU A 24 -0.53 7.42 -17.35
CA LEU A 24 0.40 7.56 -16.22
C LEU A 24 1.65 8.37 -16.57
N GLU A 25 2.24 8.12 -17.74
CA GLU A 25 3.43 8.82 -18.20
C GLU A 25 3.17 10.32 -18.37
N SER A 26 2.00 10.67 -18.93
CA SER A 26 1.57 12.06 -19.11
C SER A 26 1.31 12.75 -17.77
N ILE A 27 0.64 12.07 -16.83
CA ILE A 27 0.38 12.60 -15.49
C ILE A 27 1.69 12.87 -14.75
N ALA A 28 2.65 11.95 -14.86
CA ALA A 28 3.94 12.05 -14.21
C ALA A 28 4.83 13.15 -14.84
N ALA A 29 4.67 13.44 -16.13
CA ALA A 29 5.38 14.52 -16.82
C ALA A 29 5.02 15.92 -16.27
N ASP A 30 3.82 16.09 -15.71
CA ASP A 30 3.39 17.32 -15.02
C ASP A 30 4.11 17.54 -13.67
N GLY A 31 4.87 16.54 -13.21
CA GLY A 31 5.76 16.61 -12.05
C GLY A 31 5.07 17.06 -10.76
N ILE A 32 5.68 18.01 -10.06
CA ILE A 32 5.21 18.47 -8.74
C ILE A 32 3.78 19.01 -8.74
N SER A 33 3.30 19.49 -9.89
CA SER A 33 1.94 20.05 -9.99
C SER A 33 0.85 18.99 -9.86
N SER A 34 1.15 17.73 -10.23
CA SER A 34 0.23 16.59 -10.09
C SER A 34 0.14 16.04 -8.67
N VAL A 35 1.16 16.26 -7.83
CA VAL A 35 1.26 15.67 -6.48
C VAL A 35 0.08 16.06 -5.59
N GLY A 36 -0.25 17.36 -5.51
CA GLY A 36 -1.35 17.84 -4.66
C GLY A 36 -2.73 17.26 -5.05
N PRO A 37 -3.12 17.33 -6.33
CA PRO A 37 -4.34 16.69 -6.81
C PRO A 37 -4.37 15.17 -6.57
N LEU A 38 -3.29 14.45 -6.86
CA LEU A 38 -3.19 12.99 -6.67
C LEU A 38 -3.35 12.62 -5.19
N MET A 39 -2.70 13.35 -4.27
CA MET A 39 -2.89 13.16 -2.83
C MET A 39 -4.35 13.34 -2.40
N SER A 40 -5.11 14.21 -3.07
CA SER A 40 -6.53 14.40 -2.75
C SER A 40 -7.41 13.21 -3.15
N PHE A 41 -6.95 12.36 -4.07
CA PHE A 41 -7.67 11.16 -4.51
C PHE A 41 -7.46 9.96 -3.60
N LEU A 42 -6.49 10.00 -2.68
CA LEU A 42 -6.24 8.92 -1.73
C LEU A 42 -7.44 8.67 -0.79
N LEU A 43 -8.30 9.68 -0.61
CA LEU A 43 -9.50 9.60 0.23
C LEU A 43 -10.74 9.03 -0.49
N TYR A 44 -10.62 8.69 -1.78
CA TYR A 44 -11.74 8.17 -2.58
C TYR A 44 -11.89 6.65 -2.42
N GLU A 45 -12.82 6.06 -3.16
CA GLU A 45 -13.03 4.62 -3.21
C GLU A 45 -11.76 3.85 -3.63
N PRO A 46 -11.63 2.55 -3.26
CA PRO A 46 -10.37 1.80 -3.36
C PRO A 46 -9.72 1.81 -4.74
N VAL A 47 -10.51 1.76 -5.81
CA VAL A 47 -10.01 1.78 -7.19
C VAL A 47 -9.31 3.10 -7.50
N LEU A 48 -10.00 4.23 -7.37
CA LEU A 48 -9.41 5.54 -7.67
C LEU A 48 -8.26 5.88 -6.71
N ARG A 49 -8.39 5.49 -5.43
CA ARG A 49 -7.31 5.60 -4.44
C ARG A 49 -6.04 4.90 -4.93
N LEU A 50 -6.14 3.63 -5.33
CA LEU A 50 -4.97 2.87 -5.78
C LEU A 50 -4.42 3.42 -7.10
N ARG A 51 -5.27 3.78 -8.06
CA ARG A 51 -4.83 4.42 -9.32
C ARG A 51 -4.04 5.70 -9.04
N ALA A 52 -4.52 6.53 -8.10
CA ALA A 52 -3.83 7.74 -7.69
C ALA A 52 -2.51 7.46 -6.97
N ALA A 53 -2.45 6.44 -6.10
CA ALA A 53 -1.22 6.00 -5.45
C ALA A 53 -0.16 5.54 -6.46
N ILE A 54 -0.56 4.73 -7.46
CA ILE A 54 0.30 4.27 -8.54
C ILE A 54 0.83 5.46 -9.36
N ALA A 55 -0.06 6.39 -9.75
CA ALA A 55 0.33 7.60 -10.47
C ALA A 55 1.27 8.50 -9.65
N LEU A 56 1.03 8.60 -8.34
CA LEU A 56 1.89 9.35 -7.42
C LEU A 56 3.27 8.69 -7.28
N GLY A 57 3.35 7.36 -7.30
CA GLY A 57 4.62 6.62 -7.33
C GLY A 57 5.47 7.00 -8.54
N LEU A 58 4.92 6.91 -9.75
CA LEU A 58 5.62 7.26 -10.98
C LEU A 58 6.01 8.75 -11.00
N THR A 59 5.08 9.63 -10.62
CA THR A 59 5.32 11.08 -10.53
C THR A 59 6.47 11.39 -9.58
N THR A 60 6.49 10.76 -8.40
CA THR A 60 7.55 10.97 -7.39
C THR A 60 8.89 10.41 -7.85
N SER A 61 8.90 9.29 -8.58
CA SER A 61 10.11 8.73 -9.17
C SER A 61 10.73 9.66 -10.23
N LYS A 62 9.91 10.24 -11.12
CA LYS A 62 10.39 11.27 -12.07
C LYS A 62 10.90 12.53 -11.36
N ILE A 63 10.17 12.99 -10.33
CA ILE A 63 10.63 14.10 -9.49
C ILE A 63 11.97 13.78 -8.85
N HIS A 64 12.19 12.56 -8.34
CA HIS A 64 13.45 12.16 -7.73
C HIS A 64 14.61 12.24 -8.73
N ALA A 65 14.40 11.83 -9.98
CA ALA A 65 15.45 11.87 -11.01
C ALA A 65 15.99 13.30 -11.26
N GLU A 66 15.15 14.32 -11.11
CA GLU A 66 15.54 15.73 -11.30
C GLU A 66 15.88 16.45 -9.98
N LYS A 67 15.14 16.15 -8.92
CA LYS A 67 15.14 16.86 -7.63
C LYS A 67 14.96 15.87 -6.46
N PRO A 68 16.02 15.11 -6.09
CA PRO A 68 15.94 14.06 -5.06
C PRO A 68 15.37 14.53 -3.71
N GLU A 69 15.80 15.68 -3.21
CA GLU A 69 15.30 16.21 -1.93
C GLU A 69 13.80 16.55 -1.97
N MET A 70 13.30 17.02 -3.10
CA MET A 70 11.86 17.29 -3.25
C MET A 70 11.05 15.99 -3.18
N ALA A 71 11.56 14.89 -3.75
CA ALA A 71 10.93 13.58 -3.62
C ALA A 71 10.97 13.04 -2.18
N ARG A 72 12.11 13.22 -1.49
CA ARG A 72 12.24 12.86 -0.06
C ARG A 72 11.24 13.65 0.80
N ASP A 73 11.05 14.93 0.52
CA ASP A 73 10.09 15.75 1.26
C ASP A 73 8.64 15.33 1.05
N ILE A 74 8.28 14.86 -0.14
CA ILE A 74 6.95 14.26 -0.40
C ILE A 74 6.76 13.05 0.54
N LEU A 75 7.74 12.16 0.60
CA LEU A 75 7.66 10.95 1.40
C LEU A 75 7.66 11.24 2.91
N ARG A 76 8.49 12.18 3.37
CA ARG A 76 8.50 12.65 4.78
C ARG A 76 7.13 13.20 5.19
N ARG A 77 6.47 13.98 4.32
CA ARG A 77 5.13 14.51 4.60
C ARG A 77 4.06 13.41 4.62
N LEU A 78 4.18 12.39 3.79
CA LEU A 78 3.29 11.23 3.83
C LEU A 78 3.50 10.44 5.13
N ASN A 79 4.74 10.13 5.50
CA ASN A 79 5.03 9.44 6.76
C ASN A 79 4.54 10.23 7.98
N TRP A 80 4.68 11.55 7.99
CA TRP A 80 4.11 12.39 9.06
C TRP A 80 2.59 12.22 9.18
N ARG A 81 1.85 12.07 8.07
CA ARG A 81 0.40 11.82 8.09
C ARG A 81 0.00 10.44 8.62
N LEU A 82 0.94 9.50 8.74
CA LEU A 82 0.71 8.22 9.39
C LEU A 82 0.88 8.31 10.92
N SER A 83 1.57 9.34 11.42
CA SER A 83 1.72 9.57 12.85
C SER A 83 0.41 10.10 13.47
N GLU A 84 0.12 9.64 14.69
CA GLU A 84 -1.00 10.13 15.49
C GLU A 84 -0.92 11.65 15.76
N GLU A 85 0.30 12.21 15.82
CA GLU A 85 0.55 13.64 16.06
C GLU A 85 0.04 14.55 14.93
N SER A 86 -0.22 13.99 13.75
CA SER A 86 -0.64 14.77 12.58
C SER A 86 -2.08 15.30 12.66
N GLY A 87 -2.88 14.81 13.61
CA GLY A 87 -4.25 15.23 13.85
C GLY A 87 -5.25 14.84 12.75
N ASN A 88 -4.82 14.06 11.74
CA ASN A 88 -5.67 13.50 10.70
C ASN A 88 -5.36 12.02 10.51
N ILE A 89 -6.37 11.19 10.22
CA ILE A 89 -6.14 9.80 9.87
C ILE A 89 -5.60 9.75 8.44
N GLY A 90 -4.41 9.15 8.27
CA GLY A 90 -3.69 9.02 7.00
C GLY A 90 -4.33 8.09 5.96
N TRP A 91 -5.63 8.16 5.71
CA TRP A 91 -6.33 7.29 4.76
C TRP A 91 -5.68 7.32 3.36
N GLY A 92 -5.39 6.14 2.82
CA GLY A 92 -4.75 5.97 1.51
C GLY A 92 -3.26 6.33 1.47
N VAL A 93 -2.70 6.81 2.57
CA VAL A 93 -1.27 7.14 2.66
C VAL A 93 -0.39 5.88 2.59
N PRO A 94 -0.72 4.74 3.25
CA PRO A 94 0.10 3.54 3.11
C PRO A 94 0.25 3.10 1.66
N GLU A 95 -0.85 3.09 0.89
CA GLU A 95 -0.86 2.77 -0.54
C GLU A 95 0.04 3.71 -1.34
N ALA A 96 -0.03 5.02 -1.07
CA ALA A 96 0.85 6.01 -1.69
C ALA A 96 2.33 5.78 -1.35
N VAL A 97 2.66 5.51 -0.08
CA VAL A 97 4.02 5.21 0.36
C VAL A 97 4.53 3.95 -0.33
N GLY A 98 3.78 2.85 -0.27
CA GLY A 98 4.15 1.57 -0.89
C GLY A 98 4.42 1.70 -2.39
N GLU A 99 3.55 2.41 -3.13
CA GLU A 99 3.71 2.64 -4.57
C GLU A 99 4.89 3.57 -4.91
N ILE A 100 5.17 4.59 -4.08
CA ILE A 100 6.37 5.43 -4.25
C ILE A 100 7.64 4.61 -4.06
N LEU A 101 7.71 3.78 -3.01
CA LEU A 101 8.88 2.95 -2.75
C LEU A 101 9.06 1.90 -3.85
N ALA A 102 7.97 1.27 -4.31
CA ALA A 102 7.99 0.28 -5.38
C ALA A 102 8.55 0.84 -6.70
N GLN A 103 8.28 2.13 -6.99
CA GLN A 103 8.64 2.76 -8.27
C GLN A 103 9.90 3.64 -8.18
N CYS A 104 10.47 3.84 -6.98
CA CYS A 104 11.66 4.65 -6.77
C CYS A 104 12.69 3.93 -5.88
N PRO A 105 13.59 3.11 -6.48
CA PRO A 105 14.56 2.31 -5.73
C PRO A 105 15.46 3.09 -4.74
N PRO A 106 15.94 4.32 -5.07
CA PRO A 106 16.69 5.12 -4.10
C PRO A 106 15.87 5.47 -2.84
N LEU A 107 14.59 5.81 -2.99
CA LEU A 107 13.71 6.06 -1.85
C LEU A 107 13.36 4.77 -1.10
N ALA A 108 13.16 3.65 -1.80
CA ALA A 108 12.97 2.34 -1.16
C ALA A 108 14.14 2.02 -0.22
N LYS A 109 15.38 2.19 -0.71
CA LYS A 109 16.59 1.98 0.09
C LYS A 109 16.59 2.83 1.36
N ASP A 110 16.21 4.10 1.26
CA ASP A 110 16.26 5.05 2.36
C ASP A 110 15.10 4.88 3.37
N PHE A 111 13.90 4.43 2.94
CA PHE A 111 12.67 4.53 3.74
C PHE A 111 11.91 3.21 4.02
N HIS A 112 12.25 2.08 3.38
CA HIS A 112 11.49 0.82 3.57
C HIS A 112 11.35 0.40 5.03
N ARG A 113 12.38 0.59 5.87
CA ARG A 113 12.33 0.25 7.30
C ARG A 113 11.33 1.08 8.08
N ILE A 114 11.23 2.37 7.78
CA ILE A 114 10.21 3.24 8.38
C ILE A 114 8.82 2.75 7.97
N PHE A 115 8.65 2.38 6.70
CA PHE A 115 7.38 1.82 6.23
C PHE A 115 7.05 0.47 6.90
N PHE A 116 8.02 -0.42 7.04
CA PHE A 116 7.86 -1.70 7.74
C PHE A 116 7.55 -1.53 9.22
N SER A 117 8.08 -0.48 9.87
CA SER A 117 7.76 -0.20 11.26
C SER A 117 6.29 0.15 11.52
N THR A 118 5.49 0.42 10.48
CA THR A 118 4.04 0.66 10.61
C THR A 118 3.23 -0.57 11.04
N ILE A 119 3.81 -1.77 10.93
CA ILE A 119 3.23 -3.04 11.38
C ILE A 119 4.10 -3.73 12.45
N LEU A 120 5.10 -3.03 12.97
CA LEU A 120 5.98 -3.54 14.02
C LEU A 120 5.52 -2.98 15.36
N ASP A 121 4.80 -3.78 16.12
CA ASP A 121 4.44 -3.48 17.52
C ASP A 121 5.61 -3.86 18.45
N LEU A 122 6.23 -2.86 19.06
CA LEU A 122 7.27 -3.02 20.09
C LEU A 122 6.73 -2.85 21.52
N GLY A 123 5.46 -2.44 21.68
CA GLY A 123 4.82 -2.19 22.97
C GLY A 123 5.29 -0.91 23.69
N PHE A 124 5.92 0.03 22.98
CA PHE A 124 6.34 1.36 23.45
C PHE A 124 6.37 2.33 22.26
N ASP A 125 6.74 3.61 22.47
CA ASP A 125 6.82 4.63 21.41
C ASP A 125 7.54 4.11 20.14
N ASP A 126 6.75 3.81 19.12
CA ASP A 126 7.19 3.30 17.83
C ASP A 126 6.33 3.92 16.70
N ASN A 127 6.44 3.38 15.47
CA ASN A 127 5.63 3.84 14.33
C ASN A 127 4.43 2.92 14.06
N TYR A 128 4.12 2.01 14.99
CA TYR A 128 3.02 1.08 14.84
C TYR A 128 1.72 1.84 14.63
N VAL A 129 0.93 1.41 13.65
CA VAL A 129 -0.35 2.04 13.36
C VAL A 129 -1.42 1.41 14.24
N ASP A 130 -1.82 2.10 15.31
CA ASP A 130 -2.85 1.62 16.25
C ASP A 130 -4.22 1.48 15.61
N ASN A 131 -4.57 2.35 14.66
CA ASN A 131 -5.85 2.27 13.98
C ASN A 131 -5.91 1.05 13.04
N ASP A 132 -6.73 0.06 13.41
CA ASP A 132 -6.87 -1.21 12.67
C ASP A 132 -7.15 -1.00 11.18
N VAL A 133 -8.07 -0.09 10.82
CA VAL A 133 -8.44 0.14 9.41
C VAL A 133 -7.27 0.72 8.61
N LEU A 134 -6.48 1.61 9.21
CA LEU A 134 -5.27 2.14 8.57
C LEU A 134 -4.17 1.08 8.51
N ARG A 135 -4.04 0.23 9.54
CA ARG A 135 -3.09 -0.88 9.58
C ARG A 135 -3.40 -1.95 8.51
N ARG A 136 -4.68 -2.21 8.20
CA ARG A 136 -5.09 -3.02 7.03
C ARG A 136 -4.49 -2.46 5.72
N SER A 137 -4.56 -1.15 5.53
CA SER A 137 -3.92 -0.48 4.38
C SER A 137 -2.39 -0.62 4.39
N CYS A 138 -1.74 -0.63 5.56
CA CYS A 138 -0.30 -0.92 5.67
C CYS A 138 0.05 -2.32 5.16
N TYR A 139 -0.64 -3.37 5.62
CA TYR A 139 -0.40 -4.74 5.13
C TYR A 139 -0.64 -4.86 3.62
N PHE A 140 -1.73 -4.30 3.12
CA PHE A 140 -2.04 -4.28 1.68
C PHE A 140 -0.94 -3.57 0.87
N ALA A 141 -0.50 -2.40 1.30
CA ALA A 141 0.53 -1.63 0.61
C ALA A 141 1.91 -2.30 0.69
N ILE A 142 2.25 -2.95 1.82
CA ILE A 142 3.47 -3.74 1.98
C ILE A 142 3.47 -4.93 1.01
N GLY A 143 2.36 -5.66 0.89
CA GLY A 143 2.23 -6.76 -0.07
C GLY A 143 2.49 -6.30 -1.51
N ARG A 144 1.88 -5.16 -1.92
CA ARG A 144 2.16 -4.57 -3.24
C ARG A 144 3.63 -4.17 -3.40
N PHE A 145 4.22 -3.56 -2.38
CA PHE A 145 5.63 -3.14 -2.39
C PHE A 145 6.58 -4.33 -2.57
N ILE A 146 6.44 -5.40 -1.78
CA ILE A 146 7.34 -6.56 -1.86
C ILE A 146 7.11 -7.41 -3.10
N LYS A 147 5.91 -7.38 -3.69
CA LYS A 147 5.68 -7.96 -5.02
C LYS A 147 6.53 -7.25 -6.08
N ALA A 148 6.58 -5.92 -6.05
CA ALA A 148 7.37 -5.13 -6.99
C ALA A 148 8.87 -5.12 -6.67
N CYS A 149 9.23 -5.25 -5.40
CA CYS A 149 10.60 -5.21 -4.89
C CYS A 149 10.89 -6.45 -4.01
N PRO A 150 10.99 -7.66 -4.60
CA PRO A 150 11.12 -8.91 -3.85
C PRO A 150 12.37 -8.99 -2.98
N GLN A 151 13.40 -8.18 -3.26
CA GLN A 151 14.61 -8.10 -2.44
C GLN A 151 14.38 -7.68 -0.98
N TYR A 152 13.25 -7.03 -0.66
CA TYR A 152 12.90 -6.68 0.72
C TYR A 152 11.98 -7.70 1.40
N GLY A 153 11.56 -8.76 0.68
CA GLY A 153 10.57 -9.72 1.15
C GLY A 153 11.01 -10.51 2.39
N GLU A 154 12.24 -10.98 2.40
CA GLU A 154 12.78 -11.76 3.53
C GLU A 154 12.91 -10.92 4.82
N GLU A 155 13.18 -9.62 4.71
CA GLU A 155 13.27 -8.72 5.86
C GLU A 155 11.89 -8.52 6.54
N ILE A 156 10.82 -8.40 5.75
CA ILE A 156 9.47 -8.13 6.27
C ILE A 156 8.71 -9.40 6.68
N ARG A 157 9.07 -10.57 6.13
CA ARG A 157 8.35 -11.84 6.34
C ARG A 157 8.07 -12.16 7.81
N PRO A 158 9.02 -11.99 8.77
CA PRO A 158 8.74 -12.24 10.18
C PRO A 158 7.65 -11.34 10.77
N LEU A 159 7.51 -10.10 10.31
CA LEU A 159 6.46 -9.18 10.77
C LEU A 159 5.11 -9.56 10.16
N LEU A 160 5.08 -9.96 8.88
CA LEU A 160 3.85 -10.48 8.26
C LEU A 160 3.34 -11.76 8.95
N ARG A 161 4.26 -12.64 9.40
CA ARG A 161 3.90 -13.82 10.22
C ARG A 161 3.25 -13.42 11.54
N LYS A 162 3.78 -12.40 12.22
CA LYS A 162 3.14 -11.86 13.44
C LYS A 162 1.76 -11.29 13.13
N GLY A 163 1.60 -10.62 11.99
CA GLY A 163 0.33 -10.07 11.53
C GLY A 163 -0.77 -11.11 11.31
N LEU A 164 -0.45 -12.40 11.13
CA LEU A 164 -1.46 -13.48 11.10
C LEU A 164 -2.20 -13.66 12.44
N GLN A 165 -1.69 -13.06 13.51
CA GLN A 165 -2.24 -13.10 14.88
C GLN A 165 -2.69 -11.71 15.35
N ASP A 166 -2.87 -10.76 14.43
CA ASP A 166 -3.42 -9.43 14.74
C ASP A 166 -4.80 -9.55 15.45
N SER A 167 -5.13 -8.60 16.30
CA SER A 167 -6.42 -8.56 16.99
C SER A 167 -7.57 -8.29 16.01
N ASP A 168 -7.29 -7.59 14.92
CA ASP A 168 -8.23 -7.36 13.84
C ASP A 168 -8.17 -8.49 12.80
N ALA A 169 -9.31 -9.18 12.61
CA ALA A 169 -9.38 -10.32 11.69
C ALA A 169 -9.04 -9.94 10.24
N ALA A 170 -9.40 -8.73 9.78
CA ALA A 170 -9.06 -8.28 8.44
C ALA A 170 -7.56 -8.00 8.28
N CYS A 171 -6.87 -7.46 9.29
CA CYS A 171 -5.41 -7.38 9.32
C CYS A 171 -4.77 -8.76 9.14
N CYS A 172 -5.26 -9.80 9.82
CA CYS A 172 -4.78 -11.18 9.62
C CYS A 172 -4.90 -11.62 8.15
N GLY A 173 -6.03 -11.30 7.51
CA GLY A 173 -6.26 -11.58 6.09
C GLY A 173 -5.30 -10.85 5.17
N PHE A 174 -5.06 -9.55 5.39
CA PHE A 174 -4.10 -8.78 4.59
C PHE A 174 -2.65 -9.22 4.82
N ALA A 175 -2.29 -9.62 6.05
CA ALA A 175 -0.99 -10.19 6.36
C ALA A 175 -0.78 -11.52 5.62
N ALA A 176 -1.80 -12.39 5.59
CA ALA A 176 -1.78 -13.62 4.81
C ALA A 176 -1.60 -13.32 3.30
N TRP A 177 -2.40 -12.40 2.76
CA TRP A 177 -2.29 -12.01 1.35
C TRP A 177 -0.91 -11.43 1.01
N ALA A 178 -0.32 -10.62 1.89
CA ALA A 178 1.02 -10.07 1.71
C ALA A 178 2.10 -11.18 1.72
N LEU A 179 1.99 -12.19 2.60
CA LEU A 179 2.86 -13.37 2.57
C LEU A 179 2.77 -14.12 1.23
N GLY A 180 1.58 -14.15 0.62
CA GLY A 180 1.38 -14.74 -0.71
C GLY A 180 2.12 -14.03 -1.85
N MET A 181 2.65 -12.83 -1.63
CA MET A 181 3.52 -12.14 -2.60
C MET A 181 4.96 -12.68 -2.58
N LEU A 182 5.30 -13.50 -1.59
CA LEU A 182 6.62 -14.09 -1.41
C LEU A 182 6.64 -15.56 -1.83
N PRO A 183 7.81 -16.13 -2.14
CA PRO A 183 7.93 -17.57 -2.31
C PRO A 183 7.41 -18.32 -1.07
N PRO A 184 6.74 -19.47 -1.24
CA PRO A 184 6.23 -20.25 -0.12
C PRO A 184 7.33 -20.64 0.88
N ASP A 185 7.03 -20.51 2.17
CA ASP A 185 7.89 -20.94 3.27
C ASP A 185 7.10 -21.84 4.23
N LEU A 186 7.70 -22.97 4.62
CA LEU A 186 7.08 -23.94 5.53
C LEU A 186 6.74 -23.35 6.90
N ASN A 187 7.49 -22.34 7.34
CA ASN A 187 7.23 -21.64 8.61
C ASN A 187 5.97 -20.77 8.56
N ASP A 188 5.49 -20.39 7.37
CA ASP A 188 4.22 -19.66 7.20
C ASP A 188 3.01 -20.60 7.33
N SER A 189 3.21 -21.87 6.96
CA SER A 189 2.13 -22.82 6.67
C SER A 189 1.23 -23.15 7.86
N VAL A 190 1.78 -23.25 9.07
CA VAL A 190 0.99 -23.61 10.27
C VAL A 190 0.00 -22.50 10.61
N ALA A 191 0.47 -21.26 10.70
CA ALA A 191 -0.36 -20.11 11.03
C ALA A 191 -1.39 -19.82 9.92
N LEU A 192 -1.00 -19.96 8.65
CA LEU A 192 -1.93 -19.83 7.52
C LEU A 192 -3.05 -20.87 7.56
N ARG A 193 -2.74 -22.15 7.87
CA ARG A 193 -3.77 -23.20 8.00
C ARG A 193 -4.73 -22.92 9.14
N GLN A 194 -4.23 -22.42 10.27
CA GLN A 194 -5.08 -22.01 11.40
C GLN A 194 -6.02 -20.89 11.01
N LEU A 195 -5.52 -19.86 10.31
CA LEU A 195 -6.35 -18.75 9.82
C LEU A 195 -7.40 -19.22 8.81
N ALA A 196 -7.02 -20.08 7.86
CA ALA A 196 -7.94 -20.66 6.88
C ALA A 196 -9.08 -21.47 7.51
N GLN A 197 -8.82 -22.15 8.63
CA GLN A 197 -9.81 -22.98 9.34
C GLN A 197 -10.66 -22.19 10.34
N LYS A 198 -10.27 -20.97 10.70
CA LYS A 198 -10.95 -20.17 11.74
C LYS A 198 -12.35 -19.72 11.32
N GLY A 199 -12.62 -19.65 10.00
CA GLY A 199 -13.94 -19.27 9.48
C GLY A 199 -14.28 -17.81 9.73
N GLU A 200 -13.28 -16.93 9.74
CA GLU A 200 -13.47 -15.48 9.94
C GLU A 200 -14.30 -14.87 8.80
N GLU A 201 -15.31 -14.05 9.15
CA GLU A 201 -16.22 -13.41 8.18
C GLU A 201 -15.89 -11.93 7.92
N ALA A 202 -14.80 -11.40 8.51
CA ALA A 202 -14.37 -10.03 8.27
C ALA A 202 -14.12 -9.79 6.78
N SER A 203 -14.40 -8.56 6.31
CA SER A 203 -14.24 -8.23 4.90
C SER A 203 -12.85 -7.67 4.60
N CYS A 204 -12.13 -8.35 3.71
CA CYS A 204 -10.87 -7.89 3.13
C CYS A 204 -11.10 -7.45 1.69
N LEU A 205 -10.85 -6.18 1.40
CA LEU A 205 -11.03 -5.60 0.07
C LEU A 205 -9.68 -5.44 -0.63
N LEU A 206 -9.47 -6.16 -1.72
CA LEU A 206 -8.29 -6.07 -2.58
C LEU A 206 -8.63 -5.36 -3.90
N THR A 207 -7.68 -4.65 -4.48
CA THR A 207 -7.80 -4.07 -5.83
C THR A 207 -6.44 -3.99 -6.54
N ASP A 208 -6.45 -4.11 -7.88
CA ASP A 208 -5.32 -3.81 -8.78
C ASP A 208 -5.46 -2.44 -9.46
N GLY A 209 -6.53 -1.72 -9.14
CA GLY A 209 -6.92 -0.51 -9.82
C GLY A 209 -7.88 -0.75 -10.99
N ASP A 210 -8.29 -1.97 -11.32
CA ASP A 210 -9.33 -2.20 -12.33
C ASP A 210 -10.58 -2.83 -11.73
N GLN A 211 -10.37 -3.78 -10.83
CA GLN A 211 -11.43 -4.50 -10.15
C GLN A 211 -11.23 -4.46 -8.64
N VAL A 212 -12.34 -4.70 -7.94
CA VAL A 212 -12.34 -4.90 -6.50
C VAL A 212 -12.74 -6.34 -6.24
N VAL A 213 -11.93 -7.05 -5.45
CA VAL A 213 -12.25 -8.39 -4.98
C VAL A 213 -12.45 -8.32 -3.47
N VAL A 214 -13.61 -8.77 -3.03
CA VAL A 214 -13.95 -8.90 -1.61
C VAL A 214 -13.71 -10.35 -1.21
N CYS A 215 -12.94 -10.54 -0.14
CA CYS A 215 -12.58 -11.86 0.37
C CYS A 215 -12.71 -11.87 1.89
N THR A 216 -12.63 -13.05 2.48
CA THR A 216 -12.43 -13.22 3.92
C THR A 216 -10.94 -13.48 4.25
N PRO A 217 -10.52 -13.29 5.51
CA PRO A 217 -9.20 -13.69 5.96
C PRO A 217 -8.89 -15.17 5.70
N SER A 218 -9.92 -16.02 5.87
CA SER A 218 -9.80 -17.47 5.66
C SER A 218 -9.49 -17.80 4.20
N GLU A 219 -10.20 -17.17 3.26
CA GLU A 219 -9.95 -17.33 1.82
C GLU A 219 -8.54 -16.85 1.43
N LEU A 220 -8.11 -15.69 1.95
CA LEU A 220 -6.77 -15.17 1.65
C LEU A 220 -5.66 -16.07 2.17
N ALA A 221 -5.86 -16.70 3.32
CA ALA A 221 -4.93 -17.68 3.87
C ALA A 221 -4.89 -18.96 3.03
N GLU A 222 -6.04 -19.45 2.58
CA GLU A 222 -6.14 -20.63 1.70
C GLU A 222 -5.47 -20.37 0.34
N ASP A 223 -5.76 -19.23 -0.29
CA ASP A 223 -5.13 -18.83 -1.56
C ASP A 223 -3.61 -18.73 -1.44
N THR A 224 -3.12 -18.22 -0.31
CA THR A 224 -1.69 -18.12 -0.02
C THR A 224 -1.04 -19.50 0.13
N LEU A 225 -1.70 -20.43 0.83
CA LEU A 225 -1.23 -21.82 0.97
C LEU A 225 -1.15 -22.55 -0.38
N HIS A 226 -2.06 -22.25 -1.30
CA HIS A 226 -2.11 -22.84 -2.64
C HIS A 226 -1.22 -22.13 -3.67
N GLY A 227 -0.56 -21.03 -3.29
CA GLY A 227 0.27 -20.24 -4.20
C GLY A 227 -0.53 -19.51 -5.27
N THR A 228 -1.79 -19.17 -4.99
CA THR A 228 -2.71 -18.52 -5.92
C THR A 228 -3.27 -17.21 -5.35
N PRO A 229 -2.43 -16.26 -4.89
CA PRO A 229 -2.92 -15.04 -4.25
C PRO A 229 -3.79 -14.21 -5.21
N ARG A 230 -4.98 -13.81 -4.75
CA ARG A 230 -5.92 -12.96 -5.50
C ARG A 230 -5.27 -11.62 -5.84
N ILE A 231 -5.52 -11.11 -7.05
CA ILE A 231 -4.94 -9.85 -7.56
C ILE A 231 -3.38 -9.87 -7.55
N GLY A 232 -2.80 -11.07 -7.57
CA GLY A 232 -1.36 -11.32 -7.67
C GLY A 232 -0.79 -11.29 -9.09
N ARG A 233 -1.59 -11.01 -10.12
CA ARG A 233 -1.13 -10.85 -11.51
C ARG A 233 -0.58 -9.46 -11.81
#